data_AF-A0A932KEQ3-F1
#
_entry.id   AF-A0A932KEQ3-F1
#
_cell.length_a   1.000
_cell.length_b   1.000
_cell.length_c   1.000
_cell.angle_alpha   90.00
_cell.angle_beta   90.00
_cell.angle_gamma   90.00
#
_symmetry.space_group_name_H-M   'P 1'
#
loop_
_entity.id
_entity.type
_entity.pdbx_description
1 polymer ?
#
loop_
_entity_poly.entity_id
_entity_poly.type
_entity_poly.pdbx_seq_one_letter_code
_entity_poly.pdbx_strand_id
1 'polypeptide(L)' 'MPTAPTTIHLIVVIPPKYAVSAIVGKLKANTSRELRARFPWLRKIYWRNEFWSVGFFSSTVG' A
#
# COMPACT_ATOMS: atom_id res chain seq x y z
N MET A 1 24.77 -2.14 0.18
CA MET A 1 23.92 -0.98 0.47
C MET A 1 22.85 -1.43 1.46
N PRO A 2 22.59 -0.71 2.57
CA PRO A 2 21.49 -1.08 3.46
C PRO A 2 20.20 -0.94 2.66
N THR A 3 19.46 -2.04 2.51
CA THR A 3 18.17 -2.04 1.80
C THR A 3 17.17 -1.25 2.64
N ALA A 4 16.75 -0.08 2.17
CA ALA A 4 15.64 0.64 2.79
C ALA A 4 14.41 -0.30 2.88
N PRO A 5 13.61 -0.24 3.95
CA PRO A 5 12.45 -1.09 4.09
C PRO A 5 11.47 -0.87 2.93
N THR A 6 11.15 -1.94 2.21
CA THR A 6 10.29 -1.92 1.02
C THR A 6 8.83 -2.23 1.35
N THR A 7 8.54 -2.65 2.58
CA THR A 7 7.20 -3.01 3.07
C THR A 7 6.78 -2.09 4.22
N ILE A 8 5.47 -1.88 4.32
CA ILE A 8 4.86 -1.11 5.41
C ILE A 8 3.99 -2.04 6.26
N HIS A 9 3.98 -1.81 7.58
CA HIS A 9 3.11 -2.48 8.53
C HIS A 9 2.16 -1.46 9.13
N LEU A 10 0.86 -1.75 9.11
CA LEU A 10 -0.19 -0.85 9.60
C LEU A 10 -1.10 -1.59 10.57
N ILE A 11 -1.50 -0.92 11.65
CA ILE A 11 -2.59 -1.35 12.53
C ILE A 11 -3.80 -0.47 12.19
N VAL A 12 -4.91 -1.10 11.81
CA VAL A 12 -6.10 -0.38 11.34
C VAL A 12 -7.35 -1.00 11.97
N VAL A 13 -8.25 -0.15 12.46
CA VAL A 13 -9.59 -0.56 12.93
C VAL A 13 -10.52 -0.60 11.73
N ILE A 14 -11.03 -1.79 11.40
CA ILE A 14 -11.93 -2.00 10.26
C ILE A 14 -13.30 -2.46 10.79
N PRO A 15 -14.39 -1.74 10.50
CA PRO A 15 -15.73 -2.22 10.82
C PRO A 15 -16.01 -3.57 10.14
N PRO A 16 -16.64 -4.55 10.82
CA PRO A 16 -16.77 -5.93 10.32
C PRO A 16 -17.62 -6.05 9.05
N LYS A 17 -18.44 -5.03 8.75
CA LYS A 17 -19.22 -4.95 7.50
C LYS A 17 -18.37 -4.78 6.23
N TYR A 18 -17.08 -4.45 6.37
CA TYR A 18 -16.17 -4.27 5.24
C TYR A 18 -15.16 -5.41 5.18
N ALA A 19 -14.98 -5.99 3.99
CA ALA A 19 -13.89 -6.93 3.76
C ALA A 19 -12.53 -6.23 3.91
N VAL A 20 -11.60 -6.86 4.61
CA VAL A 20 -10.22 -6.37 4.79
C VAL A 20 -9.55 -6.07 3.45
N SER A 21 -9.73 -6.96 2.47
CA SER A 21 -9.20 -6.81 1.10
C SER A 21 -9.72 -5.54 0.41
N ALA A 22 -10.98 -5.16 0.62
CA ALA A 22 -11.55 -3.95 0.04
C ALA A 22 -10.92 -2.69 0.64
N ILE A 23 -10.67 -2.68 1.95
CA ILE A 23 -9.99 -1.56 2.62
C ILE A 23 -8.53 -1.47 2.19
N VAL A 24 -7.80 -2.59 2.18
CA VAL A 24 -6.40 -2.64 1.72
C VAL A 24 -6.28 -2.22 0.25
N GLY A 25 -7.20 -2.64 -0.61
CA GLY A 25 -7.25 -2.23 -2.01
C GLY A 25 -7.39 -0.71 -2.17
N LYS A 26 -8.30 -0.09 -1.41
CA LYS A 26 -8.46 1.37 -1.38
C LYS A 26 -7.22 2.08 -0.85
N LEU A 27 -6.62 1.58 0.24
CA LEU A 27 -5.39 2.15 0.80
C LEU A 27 -4.25 2.10 -0.22
N LYS A 28 -4.01 0.94 -0.83
CA LYS A 28 -3.00 0.77 -1.88
C LYS A 28 -3.26 1.71 -3.05
N ALA A 29 -4.47 1.78 -3.59
CA ALA A 29 -4.80 2.63 -4.73
C ALA A 29 -4.61 4.13 -4.43
N ASN A 30 -5.15 4.61 -3.30
CA ASN A 30 -5.11 6.03 -2.94
C ASN A 30 -3.67 6.49 -2.65
N THR A 31 -2.92 5.71 -1.88
CA THR A 31 -1.51 6.04 -1.57
C THR A 31 -0.63 5.97 -2.81
N SER A 32 -0.84 4.99 -3.68
CA SER A 32 -0.15 4.82 -4.97
C SER A 32 -0.38 6.04 -5.88
N ARG A 33 -1.59 6.59 -5.89
CA ARG A 33 -1.91 7.84 -6.61
C ARG A 33 -1.24 9.06 -5.96
N GLU A 34 -1.39 9.21 -4.65
CA GLU A 34 -0.89 10.38 -3.92
C GLU A 34 0.63 10.46 -3.95
N LEU A 35 1.33 9.34 -3.75
CA LEU A 35 2.79 9.28 -3.78
C LEU A 35 3.33 9.64 -5.18
N ARG A 36 2.69 9.16 -6.25
CA ARG A 36 3.10 9.55 -7.61
C ARG A 36 2.86 11.03 -7.90
N ALA A 37 1.80 11.62 -7.35
CA ALA A 37 1.54 13.05 -7.48
C ALA A 37 2.57 13.89 -6.72
N ARG A 38 2.91 13.49 -5.48
CA ARG A 38 3.89 14.19 -4.64
C ARG A 38 5.33 14.01 -5.08
N PHE A 39 5.67 12.85 -5.63
CA PHE A 39 7.03 12.47 -5.98
C PHE A 39 7.15 12.07 -7.46
N PRO A 40 7.22 13.04 -8.39
CA PRO A 40 7.29 12.76 -9.83
C PRO A 40 8.46 11.86 -10.24
N TRP A 41 9.55 11.85 -9.46
CA TRP A 41 10.71 10.98 -9.69
C TRP A 41 10.39 9.49 -9.57
N LEU A 42 9.32 9.11 -8.83
CA LEU A 42 8.87 7.73 -8.73
C LEU A 42 8.47 7.14 -10.08
N ARG A 43 8.04 7.95 -11.06
CA ARG A 43 7.75 7.47 -12.42
C ARG A 43 8.96 6.87 -13.13
N LYS A 44 10.18 7.32 -12.78
CA LYS A 44 11.42 6.80 -13.38
C LYS A 44 11.80 5.44 -12.81
N ILE A 45 11.38 5.15 -11.58
CA ILE A 45 11.68 3.90 -10.86
C ILE A 45 10.57 2.89 -11.07
N TYR A 46 9.33 3.31 -10.87
CA TYR A 46 8.11 2.53 -11.04
C TYR A 46 7.41 2.98 -12.33
N TRP A 47 7.99 2.57 -13.47
CA TRP A 47 7.50 2.92 -14.81
C TRP A 47 6.21 2.18 -15.17
N ARG A 48 5.98 1.00 -14.61
CA ARG A 48 4.68 0.31 -14.63
C ARG A 48 3.76 0.94 -13.60
N ASN A 49 2.45 0.83 -13.81
CA ASN A 49 1.44 1.35 -12.88
C ASN A 49 1.35 0.54 -11.56
N GLU A 50 2.41 -0.18 -11.20
CA GLU A 50 2.53 -1.08 -10.06
C GLU A 50 3.47 -0.44 -9.04
N PHE A 51 2.91 0.17 -7.99
CA PHE A 51 3.68 0.74 -6.88
C PHE A 51 3.75 -0.22 -5.69
N TRP A 52 2.63 -0.90 -5.41
CA TRP A 52 2.52 -1.90 -4.35
C TRP A 52 2.56 -3.30 -4.95
N SER A 53 3.06 -4.26 -4.17
CA SER A 53 2.90 -5.68 -4.49
C SER A 53 1.42 -6.05 -4.61
N VAL A 54 1.10 -7.04 -5.44
CA VAL A 54 -0.26 -7.56 -5.63
C VAL A 54 -0.83 -8.10 -4.30
N GLY A 55 -0.01 -8.85 -3.56
CA GLY A 55 -0.39 -9.48 -2.29
C GLY A 55 -0.37 -8.53 -1.09
N PHE A 56 -1.08 -8.91 -0.02
CA PHE A 56 -0.98 -8.29 1.30
C PHE A 56 -1.13 -9.36 2.38
N PHE A 57 -0.65 -9.07 3.59
CA PHE A 57 -0.84 -9.91 4.76
C PHE A 57 -1.72 -9.19 5.79
N SER A 58 -2.56 -9.94 6.50
CA SER A 58 -3.42 -9.43 7.56
C SER A 58 -3.49 -10.44 8.69
N SER A 59 -3.41 -9.94 9.92
CA SER A 59 -3.71 -10.69 11.13
C SER A 59 -4.66 -9.86 11.99
N THR A 60 -5.57 -10.53 12.70
CA THR A 60 -6.35 -9.87 13.74
C THR A 60 -5.49 -9.63 14.98
N VAL A 61 -5.77 -8.57 15.71
CA VAL A 61 -5.26 -8.32 17.06
C VAL A 61 -6.45 -8.51 17.99
N GLY A 62 -6.33 -9.46 18.92
CA GLY A 62 -7.35 -9.78 19.92
C GLY A 62 -6.93 -9.33 21.29
#